data_AF-A0A9P9TA15-F1
#
_entry.id   AF-A0A9P9TA15-F1
#
_cell.length_a   1.000
_cell.length_b   1.000
_cell.length_c   1.000
_cell.angle_alpha   90.00
_cell.angle_beta   90.00
_cell.angle_gamma   90.00
#
_symmetry.space_group_name_H-M   'P 1'
#
loop_
_entity.id
_entity.type
_entity.pdbx_description
1 polymer ?
#
loop_
_entity_poly.entity_id
_entity_poly.type
_entity_poly.pdbx_seq_one_letter_code
_entity_poly.pdbx_strand_id
1 'polypeptide(L)'
;MPNEMRSSTNLLETHVHLHICCLTAQFLCLGFISFCQGHVGPLELFYVNRSQERSLLLGSRVWRENGWHRDPHITMELSQLTCFGQMIEGPLITFQISMAWLEASGQIHNTAQALTVPDVAPDVWAITPNDLSADQKEYHLEATANDIMYTWGPGYAIPSDSDDSMLRAVCIGGGFIYPKNDIAQEFHWEAGIKLQELPQASFSNESKLIVGAIVKKNTTECKFPWQVWRLRCRLVYLGVEEERWHPNQRQLGLQVGPDHVALQTMQVWTRMPATLLKQYQLQQDGIDVLEFLGCFVGVQVSCCTGVARRVSLQDLLADLVPIFSTRWDDWNNQYNAVAGLRDQNLPNWLFDLRNQSCEAFEDLLGTIHRVLNILKPTGLSRNKSYIQIAWPKRGDMLRGIKVSCENESLWAQILGDSVEGVTFAYMTDACLICDKTQCQQQSATWRITTKCLGTAVTRYRDELDQVPCSGTWVLQNGKSYHMWNSEGYVRLRADTTRPETCLFVSKSVIPRFMALRHFYGKRYRRECLLQEHHHPDDAAIEVLILTSE
;
A
#
# COMPACT_ATOMS: atom_id res chain seq x y z
N MET A 1 18.94 -47.02 -22.60
CA MET A 1 19.12 -46.47 -21.24
C MET A 1 18.09 -45.36 -20.98
N PRO A 2 16.90 -45.66 -20.40
CA PRO A 2 15.97 -44.64 -19.90
C PRO A 2 15.59 -44.78 -18.41
N ASN A 3 16.11 -45.77 -17.67
CA ASN A 3 15.66 -46.07 -16.31
C ASN A 3 16.35 -45.26 -15.18
N GLU A 4 17.53 -44.67 -15.42
CA GLU A 4 18.24 -43.91 -14.37
C GLU A 4 17.66 -42.50 -14.17
N MET A 5 17.01 -41.93 -15.18
CA MET A 5 16.50 -40.55 -15.15
C MET A 5 15.16 -40.41 -14.40
N ARG A 6 14.43 -41.51 -14.17
CA ARG A 6 13.19 -41.54 -13.35
C ARG A 6 13.46 -41.73 -11.84
N SER A 7 14.63 -42.23 -11.47
CA SER A 7 15.01 -42.48 -10.07
C SER A 7 15.39 -41.18 -9.35
N SER A 8 16.14 -40.30 -10.03
CA SER A 8 16.61 -39.03 -9.48
C SER A 8 15.50 -38.00 -9.25
N THR A 9 14.44 -38.00 -10.08
CA THR A 9 13.29 -37.10 -9.92
C THR A 9 12.45 -37.45 -8.68
N ASN A 10 12.25 -38.74 -8.41
CA ASN A 10 11.48 -39.20 -7.25
C ASN A 10 12.19 -38.92 -5.91
N LEU A 11 13.53 -39.01 -5.90
CA LEU A 11 14.33 -38.65 -4.73
C LEU A 11 14.28 -37.15 -4.47
N LEU A 12 14.38 -36.33 -5.52
CA LEU A 12 14.30 -34.86 -5.43
C LEU A 12 13.00 -34.39 -4.77
N GLU A 13 11.88 -34.93 -5.24
CA GLU A 13 10.53 -34.63 -4.74
C GLU A 13 10.36 -35.07 -3.28
N THR A 14 10.88 -36.24 -2.92
CA THR A 14 10.85 -36.76 -1.54
C THR A 14 11.61 -35.85 -0.57
N HIS A 15 12.75 -35.29 -0.98
CA HIS A 15 13.53 -34.38 -0.13
C HIS A 15 12.83 -33.04 0.12
N VAL A 16 12.15 -32.48 -0.88
CA VAL A 16 11.38 -31.23 -0.74
C VAL A 16 10.22 -31.43 0.22
N HIS A 17 9.48 -32.53 0.07
CA HIS A 17 8.38 -32.87 1.00
C HIS A 17 8.89 -33.07 2.42
N LEU A 18 10.01 -33.78 2.61
CA LEU A 18 10.61 -33.96 3.93
C LEU A 18 11.03 -32.62 4.55
N HIS A 19 11.63 -31.72 3.76
CA HIS A 19 12.02 -30.38 4.22
C HIS A 19 10.82 -29.56 4.69
N ILE A 20 9.76 -29.50 3.89
CA ILE A 20 8.52 -28.80 4.25
C ILE A 20 7.90 -29.44 5.49
N CYS A 21 7.83 -30.76 5.58
CA CYS A 21 7.33 -31.45 6.78
C CYS A 21 8.13 -31.09 8.03
N CYS A 22 9.46 -31.02 7.94
CA CYS A 22 10.31 -30.61 9.05
C CYS A 22 10.13 -29.12 9.42
N LEU A 23 9.96 -28.23 8.44
CA LEU A 23 9.66 -26.81 8.70
C LEU A 23 8.31 -26.67 9.40
N THR A 24 7.29 -27.35 8.90
CA THR A 24 5.95 -27.35 9.49
C THR A 24 6.00 -27.87 10.92
N ALA A 25 6.74 -28.96 11.17
CA ALA A 25 6.93 -29.47 12.53
C ALA A 25 7.62 -28.44 13.45
N GLN A 26 8.67 -27.79 12.98
CA GLN A 26 9.37 -26.74 13.74
C GLN A 26 8.45 -25.54 14.04
N PHE A 27 7.70 -25.08 13.02
CA PHE A 27 6.74 -24.00 13.15
C PHE A 27 5.63 -24.34 14.12
N LEU A 28 5.03 -25.53 14.00
CA LEU A 28 3.96 -25.97 14.91
C LEU A 28 4.45 -26.09 16.35
N CYS A 29 5.68 -26.59 16.57
CA CYS A 29 6.26 -26.67 17.91
C CYS A 29 6.43 -25.28 18.54
N LEU A 30 7.05 -24.32 17.83
CA LEU A 30 7.24 -22.97 18.37
C LEU A 30 5.93 -22.18 18.43
N GLY A 31 5.07 -22.34 17.43
CA GLY A 31 3.75 -21.75 17.37
C GLY A 31 2.87 -22.22 18.53
N PHE A 32 2.95 -23.49 18.91
CA PHE A 32 2.24 -24.01 20.08
C PHE A 32 2.75 -23.45 21.39
N ILE A 33 4.08 -23.36 21.58
CA ILE A 33 4.67 -22.75 22.77
C ILE A 33 4.29 -21.27 22.84
N SER A 34 4.38 -20.57 21.71
CA SER A 34 3.97 -19.18 21.57
C SER A 34 2.48 -19.01 21.87
N PHE A 35 1.62 -19.89 21.37
CA PHE A 35 0.18 -19.88 21.66
C PHE A 35 -0.12 -20.05 23.15
N CYS A 36 0.62 -20.92 23.85
CA CYS A 36 0.51 -21.06 25.31
C CYS A 36 0.88 -19.77 26.08
N GLN A 37 1.61 -18.84 25.45
CA GLN A 37 1.95 -17.51 25.96
C GLN A 37 1.03 -16.41 25.38
N GLY A 38 -0.08 -16.78 24.72
CA GLY A 38 -0.95 -15.84 24.01
C GLY A 38 -0.24 -15.15 22.84
N HIS A 39 0.84 -15.72 22.33
CA HIS A 39 1.78 -15.11 21.39
C HIS A 39 2.45 -13.81 21.88
N VAL A 40 2.27 -13.41 23.15
CA VAL A 40 2.79 -12.14 23.68
C VAL A 40 4.17 -12.35 24.29
N GLY A 41 5.10 -11.45 23.96
CA GLY A 41 6.43 -11.42 24.54
C GLY A 41 7.38 -12.48 23.98
N PRO A 42 8.66 -12.44 24.39
CA PRO A 42 9.68 -13.33 23.85
C PRO A 42 9.41 -14.78 24.23
N LEU A 43 9.79 -15.71 23.35
CA LEU A 43 9.52 -17.13 23.57
C LEU A 43 10.37 -17.67 24.73
N GLU A 44 9.72 -18.08 25.81
CA GLU A 44 10.39 -18.75 26.93
C GLU A 44 10.42 -20.26 26.73
N LEU A 45 11.62 -20.80 26.48
CA LEU A 45 11.85 -22.24 26.37
C LEU A 45 12.43 -22.74 27.69
N PHE A 46 11.79 -23.74 28.32
CA PHE A 46 12.20 -24.26 29.64
C PHE A 46 13.66 -24.76 29.70
N TYR A 47 14.26 -25.07 28.55
CA TYR A 47 15.62 -25.59 28.41
C TYR A 47 16.63 -24.54 27.93
N VAL A 48 16.21 -23.32 27.63
CA VAL A 48 17.10 -22.22 27.23
C VAL A 48 17.05 -21.12 28.29
N ASN A 49 18.21 -20.79 28.85
CA ASN A 49 18.31 -19.80 29.93
C ASN A 49 18.12 -18.33 29.47
N ARG A 50 17.67 -18.11 28.24
CA ARG A 50 17.41 -16.80 27.64
C ARG A 50 16.13 -16.85 26.84
N SER A 51 15.28 -15.84 27.03
CA SER A 51 14.07 -15.63 26.23
C SER A 51 14.45 -15.39 24.77
N GLN A 52 13.73 -15.99 23.84
CA GLN A 52 14.03 -15.91 22.40
C GLN A 52 13.15 -14.85 21.74
N GLU A 53 13.77 -13.75 21.33
CA GLU A 53 13.10 -12.67 20.58
C GLU A 53 13.05 -12.95 19.09
N ARG A 54 13.96 -13.81 18.59
CA ARG A 54 14.09 -14.16 17.18
C ARG A 54 14.62 -15.58 17.02
N SER A 55 14.12 -16.33 16.04
CA SER A 55 14.58 -17.69 15.73
C SER A 55 14.43 -17.99 14.25
N LEU A 56 15.32 -18.82 13.71
CA LEU A 56 15.32 -19.23 12.31
C LEU A 56 15.04 -20.73 12.20
N LEU A 57 13.96 -21.10 11.53
CA LEU A 57 13.53 -22.48 11.30
C LEU A 57 13.97 -22.93 9.91
N LEU A 58 14.69 -24.04 9.89
CA LEU A 58 15.54 -24.44 8.78
C LEU A 58 15.12 -25.78 8.17
N GLY A 59 14.05 -26.39 8.65
CA GLY A 59 13.53 -27.65 8.13
C GLY A 59 14.47 -28.81 8.37
N SER A 60 14.57 -29.69 7.38
CA SER A 60 15.34 -30.94 7.50
C SER A 60 16.84 -30.74 7.26
N ARG A 61 17.24 -29.62 6.63
CA ARG A 61 18.62 -29.33 6.18
C ARG A 61 19.34 -30.58 5.64
N VAL A 62 18.65 -31.40 4.84
CA VAL A 62 19.30 -32.55 4.21
C VAL A 62 20.31 -32.00 3.21
N TRP A 63 21.56 -31.97 3.67
CA TRP A 63 22.75 -31.58 2.94
C TRP A 63 22.72 -32.11 1.51
N ARG A 64 22.76 -31.20 0.53
CA ARG A 64 23.20 -31.55 -0.81
C ARG A 64 24.57 -30.94 -1.03
N GLU A 65 25.52 -31.82 -1.29
CA GLU A 65 26.93 -31.48 -1.57
C GLU A 65 27.11 -30.62 -2.83
N ASN A 66 26.07 -30.48 -3.66
CA ASN A 66 26.13 -29.71 -4.90
C ASN A 66 25.14 -28.54 -4.82
N GLY A 67 25.70 -27.34 -4.72
CA GLY A 67 25.04 -26.12 -4.28
C GLY A 67 23.82 -25.64 -5.07
N TRP A 68 23.20 -24.62 -4.48
CA TRP A 68 22.23 -23.68 -5.06
C TRP A 68 20.78 -24.18 -5.18
N HIS A 69 20.09 -24.37 -4.05
CA HIS A 69 18.63 -24.34 -4.00
C HIS A 69 18.10 -23.35 -2.95
N ARG A 70 16.99 -22.68 -3.29
CA ARG A 70 16.24 -21.75 -2.43
C ARG A 70 15.31 -22.56 -1.54
N ASP A 71 15.85 -23.20 -0.52
CA ASP A 71 15.00 -23.92 0.42
C ASP A 71 14.22 -22.90 1.28
N PRO A 72 12.89 -23.03 1.39
CA PRO A 72 12.11 -22.14 2.23
C PRO A 72 12.59 -22.24 3.68
N HIS A 73 12.51 -21.15 4.42
CA HIS A 73 12.75 -21.13 5.86
C HIS A 73 11.74 -20.20 6.52
N ILE A 74 11.55 -20.35 7.83
CA ILE A 74 10.62 -19.54 8.61
C ILE A 74 11.43 -18.75 9.62
N THR A 75 11.26 -17.43 9.65
CA THR A 75 11.81 -16.59 10.72
C THR A 75 10.69 -16.31 11.73
N MET A 76 10.95 -16.62 12.99
CA MET A 76 10.15 -16.19 14.13
C MET A 76 10.75 -14.89 14.67
N GLU A 77 9.95 -13.85 14.91
CA GLU A 77 10.42 -12.59 15.51
C GLU A 77 9.35 -11.88 16.34
N LEU A 78 9.80 -11.08 17.32
CA LEU A 78 8.95 -10.14 18.05
C LEU A 78 8.62 -8.90 17.21
N SER A 79 7.32 -8.62 17.12
CA SER A 79 6.75 -7.56 16.30
C SER A 79 5.74 -6.76 17.13
N GLN A 80 5.73 -5.43 16.97
CA GLN A 80 4.72 -4.60 17.61
C GLN A 80 3.46 -4.57 16.74
N LEU A 81 2.28 -4.57 17.35
CA LEU A 81 1.04 -4.25 16.66
C LEU A 81 0.71 -2.77 16.86
N THR A 82 -0.16 -2.22 16.00
CA THR A 82 -0.66 -0.84 16.11
C THR A 82 -1.51 -0.63 17.39
N CYS A 83 -2.75 -0.16 17.31
CA CYS A 83 -3.61 0.02 18.49
C CYS A 83 -3.89 -1.29 19.26
N PHE A 84 -3.72 -2.45 18.64
CA PHE A 84 -3.81 -3.75 19.32
C PHE A 84 -2.64 -4.02 20.26
N GLY A 85 -1.44 -3.47 20.02
CA GLY A 85 -0.27 -3.64 20.89
C GLY A 85 -0.52 -3.09 22.30
N GLN A 86 -1.32 -2.01 22.39
CA GLN A 86 -1.75 -1.44 23.67
C GLN A 86 -2.72 -2.36 24.43
N MET A 87 -3.53 -3.16 23.72
CA MET A 87 -4.46 -4.13 24.32
C MET A 87 -3.73 -5.28 25.00
N ILE A 88 -2.69 -5.82 24.33
CA ILE A 88 -1.93 -6.99 24.80
C ILE A 88 -0.73 -6.61 25.67
N GLU A 89 -0.51 -5.31 25.89
CA GLU A 89 0.57 -4.73 26.71
C GLU A 89 1.98 -5.20 26.31
N GLY A 90 2.19 -5.60 25.04
CA GLY A 90 3.47 -6.14 24.60
C GLY A 90 3.56 -6.48 23.11
N PRO A 91 4.77 -6.83 22.62
CA PRO A 91 4.96 -7.30 21.25
C PRO A 91 4.43 -8.72 21.07
N LEU A 92 4.06 -9.09 19.84
CA LEU A 92 3.68 -10.44 19.45
C LEU A 92 4.80 -11.19 18.76
N ILE A 93 4.81 -12.50 18.91
CA ILE A 93 5.58 -13.41 18.08
C ILE A 93 4.90 -13.53 16.71
N THR A 94 5.68 -13.28 15.66
CA THR A 94 5.27 -13.40 14.25
C THR A 94 6.15 -14.39 13.53
N PHE A 95 5.59 -15.09 12.54
CA PHE A 95 6.31 -16.05 11.71
C PHE A 95 6.26 -15.60 10.25
N GLN A 96 7.43 -15.50 9.62
CA GLN A 96 7.57 -15.11 8.22
C GLN A 96 8.23 -16.22 7.42
N ILE A 97 7.53 -16.74 6.40
CA ILE A 97 8.12 -17.61 5.39
C ILE A 97 8.97 -16.77 4.43
N SER A 98 10.21 -17.19 4.20
CA SER A 98 11.12 -16.57 3.25
C SER A 98 11.78 -17.63 2.37
N MET A 99 12.05 -17.27 1.11
CA MET A 99 12.82 -18.06 0.15
C MET A 99 14.12 -17.33 -0.18
N ALA A 100 14.96 -17.08 0.84
CA ALA A 100 16.28 -16.46 0.65
C ALA A 100 17.41 -17.51 0.56
N TRP A 101 18.51 -17.14 -0.10
CA TRP A 101 19.72 -17.94 -0.22
C TRP A 101 20.40 -18.09 1.15
N LEU A 102 20.65 -19.34 1.57
CA LEU A 102 21.53 -19.64 2.70
C LEU A 102 22.85 -20.17 2.15
N GLU A 103 23.93 -19.39 2.26
CA GLU A 103 25.27 -19.88 1.94
C GLU A 103 25.68 -20.92 2.98
N ALA A 104 25.71 -22.20 2.57
CA ALA A 104 26.20 -23.29 3.38
C ALA A 104 27.72 -23.40 3.19
N SER A 105 28.51 -22.98 4.17
CA SER A 105 29.88 -23.50 4.32
C SER A 105 29.95 -24.30 5.61
N GLY A 106 29.81 -25.61 5.49
CA GLY A 106 30.38 -26.56 6.42
C GLY A 106 31.60 -27.18 5.76
N GLN A 107 32.80 -26.75 6.17
CA GLN A 107 33.96 -27.61 6.03
C GLN A 107 34.77 -27.58 7.32
N ILE A 108 34.78 -28.73 7.97
CA ILE A 108 35.80 -29.14 8.92
C ILE A 108 36.98 -29.61 8.08
N HIS A 109 38.13 -28.92 8.14
CA HIS A 109 39.42 -29.55 7.85
C HIS A 109 40.50 -29.07 8.83
N ASN A 110 40.96 -30.04 9.63
CA ASN A 110 42.17 -29.94 10.45
C ASN A 110 43.42 -29.88 9.55
N THR A 111 44.33 -28.99 9.95
CA THR A 111 45.79 -29.03 9.82
C THR A 111 46.47 -29.05 8.44
N ALA A 112 47.27 -27.99 8.26
CA ALA A 112 48.65 -27.93 7.75
C ALA A 112 48.91 -27.31 6.36
N GLN A 113 49.59 -26.15 6.42
CA GLN A 113 50.57 -25.59 5.47
C GLN A 113 50.02 -25.15 4.09
N ALA A 114 49.66 -23.87 3.94
CA ALA A 114 50.54 -22.75 3.57
C ALA A 114 50.78 -22.64 2.05
N LEU A 115 50.18 -21.61 1.42
CA LEU A 115 50.87 -20.55 0.64
C LEU A 115 49.86 -19.55 0.02
N THR A 116 49.61 -18.49 0.78
CA THR A 116 49.53 -17.05 0.39
C THR A 116 48.93 -16.60 -0.96
N VAL A 117 47.75 -15.96 -0.88
CA VAL A 117 47.39 -14.69 -1.58
C VAL A 117 46.53 -13.85 -0.59
N PRO A 118 46.66 -12.50 -0.51
CA PRO A 118 46.21 -11.71 0.65
C PRO A 118 44.78 -11.13 0.57
N ASP A 119 44.16 -11.08 1.74
CA ASP A 119 43.18 -10.10 2.25
C ASP A 119 41.80 -9.96 1.57
N VAL A 120 40.93 -10.93 1.85
CA VAL A 120 39.52 -10.63 2.21
C VAL A 120 39.33 -11.20 3.62
N ALA A 121 38.93 -10.34 4.55
CA ALA A 121 38.88 -10.62 5.99
C ALA A 121 38.04 -11.87 6.33
N PRO A 122 38.52 -12.75 7.21
CA PRO A 122 37.78 -13.92 7.69
C PRO A 122 36.83 -13.51 8.84
N ASP A 123 35.78 -12.74 8.55
CA ASP A 123 34.80 -12.28 9.56
C ASP A 123 33.33 -12.49 9.10
N VAL A 124 32.99 -13.60 8.43
CA VAL A 124 31.60 -13.87 7.96
C VAL A 124 30.95 -15.08 8.66
N TRP A 125 31.37 -15.43 9.87
CA TRP A 125 30.69 -16.46 10.70
C TRP A 125 30.18 -15.95 12.05
N ALA A 126 30.15 -14.64 12.24
CA ALA A 126 29.41 -14.02 13.33
C ALA A 126 28.31 -13.14 12.72
N ILE A 127 27.05 -13.57 12.84
CA ILE A 127 25.98 -12.59 13.00
C ILE A 127 26.37 -11.83 14.28
N THR A 128 27.04 -10.70 14.11
CA THR A 128 27.39 -9.86 15.25
C THR A 128 26.10 -9.30 15.83
N PRO A 129 25.90 -9.30 17.16
CA PRO A 129 24.69 -8.78 17.80
C PRO A 129 24.42 -7.27 17.58
N ASN A 130 25.23 -6.58 16.76
CA ASN A 130 25.18 -5.13 16.58
C ASN A 130 24.46 -4.66 15.31
N ASP A 131 23.95 -5.57 14.46
CA ASP A 131 22.96 -5.24 13.42
C ASP A 131 21.50 -5.39 13.94
N LEU A 132 21.33 -5.61 15.24
CA LEU A 132 20.07 -5.89 15.91
C LEU A 132 19.59 -4.67 16.73
N SER A 133 19.35 -3.54 16.06
CA SER A 133 18.33 -2.61 16.58
C SER A 133 16.99 -3.01 15.98
N ALA A 134 16.12 -3.57 16.81
CA ALA A 134 14.72 -3.80 16.48
C ALA A 134 14.05 -2.43 16.25
N ASP A 135 14.16 -1.89 15.04
CA ASP A 135 13.30 -0.80 14.59
C ASP A 135 11.87 -1.36 14.53
N GLN A 136 11.06 -0.99 15.53
CA GLN A 136 9.69 -1.45 15.74
C GLN A 136 8.85 -1.22 14.48
N LYS A 137 8.52 -2.30 13.78
CA LYS A 137 7.44 -2.32 12.78
C LYS A 137 6.13 -2.52 13.53
N GLU A 138 5.16 -1.66 13.25
CA GLU A 138 3.78 -1.83 13.70
C GLU A 138 2.98 -2.58 12.63
N TYR A 139 2.42 -3.73 12.98
CA TYR A 139 1.57 -4.54 12.10
C TYR A 139 0.08 -4.36 12.44
N HIS A 140 -0.77 -4.55 11.43
CA HIS A 140 -2.22 -4.69 11.62
C HIS A 140 -2.55 -6.13 12.00
N LEU A 141 -3.59 -6.31 12.82
CA LEU A 141 -4.14 -7.62 13.12
C LEU A 141 -5.31 -7.90 12.17
N GLU A 142 -5.29 -9.06 11.53
CA GLU A 142 -6.43 -9.65 10.82
C GLU A 142 -6.86 -10.94 11.53
N ALA A 143 -8.03 -10.93 12.17
CA ALA A 143 -8.53 -12.07 12.94
C ALA A 143 -10.06 -12.02 13.06
N THR A 144 -10.74 -13.15 13.34
CA THR A 144 -12.15 -13.10 13.74
C THR A 144 -12.30 -12.69 15.21
N ALA A 145 -13.50 -12.28 15.63
CA ALA A 145 -13.77 -12.00 17.04
C ALA A 145 -13.48 -13.22 17.93
N ASN A 146 -13.83 -14.42 17.48
CA ASN A 146 -13.49 -15.67 18.15
C ASN A 146 -11.98 -15.87 18.25
N ASP A 147 -11.24 -15.75 17.13
CA ASP A 147 -9.78 -15.91 17.13
C ASP A 147 -9.14 -15.02 18.20
N ILE A 148 -9.60 -13.77 18.29
CA ILE A 148 -9.12 -12.80 19.29
C ILE A 148 -9.46 -13.22 20.72
N MET A 149 -10.71 -13.58 20.99
CA MET A 149 -11.15 -13.99 22.34
C MET A 149 -10.49 -15.30 22.80
N TYR A 150 -10.30 -16.25 21.88
CA TYR A 150 -9.63 -17.52 22.18
C TYR A 150 -8.14 -17.34 22.46
N THR A 151 -7.50 -16.38 21.79
CA THR A 151 -6.05 -16.20 21.89
C THR A 151 -5.65 -15.28 23.04
N TRP A 152 -6.37 -14.16 23.25
CA TRP A 152 -6.02 -13.12 24.22
C TRP A 152 -7.08 -12.88 25.30
N GLY A 153 -8.05 -13.79 25.44
CA GLY A 153 -9.07 -13.73 26.48
C GLY A 153 -8.47 -13.73 27.90
N PRO A 154 -9.26 -13.35 28.92
CA PRO A 154 -10.72 -13.32 28.90
C PRO A 154 -11.30 -12.07 28.24
N GLY A 155 -12.28 -12.29 27.36
CA GLY A 155 -13.08 -11.24 26.73
C GLY A 155 -14.52 -11.73 26.54
N TYR A 156 -15.44 -10.82 26.24
CA TYR A 156 -16.82 -11.18 25.92
C TYR A 156 -17.35 -10.32 24.79
N ALA A 157 -18.16 -10.93 23.94
CA ALA A 157 -18.84 -10.22 22.86
C ALA A 157 -20.05 -9.46 23.41
N ILE A 158 -20.28 -8.28 22.86
CA ILE A 158 -21.45 -7.46 23.12
C ILE A 158 -22.38 -7.65 21.92
N PRO A 159 -23.59 -8.22 22.11
CA PRO A 159 -24.55 -8.38 21.04
C PRO A 159 -25.04 -7.01 20.53
N SER A 160 -25.46 -6.96 19.27
CA SER A 160 -26.13 -5.80 18.71
C SER A 160 -27.50 -5.61 19.34
N ASP A 161 -27.91 -4.36 19.54
CA ASP A 161 -29.25 -4.03 20.05
C ASP A 161 -30.36 -4.46 19.07
N SER A 162 -30.02 -4.68 17.79
CA SER A 162 -30.96 -5.02 16.72
C SER A 162 -31.07 -6.51 16.40
N ASP A 163 -30.01 -7.29 16.66
CA ASP A 163 -29.91 -8.69 16.29
C ASP A 163 -28.91 -9.41 17.21
N ASP A 164 -29.41 -10.36 18.00
CA ASP A 164 -28.61 -11.15 18.95
C ASP A 164 -27.54 -12.03 18.25
N SER A 165 -27.67 -12.27 16.94
CA SER A 165 -26.67 -13.02 16.16
C SER A 165 -25.48 -12.16 15.69
N MET A 166 -25.61 -10.84 15.80
CA MET A 166 -24.58 -9.88 15.40
C MET A 166 -23.93 -9.25 16.64
N LEU A 167 -22.67 -8.88 16.51
CA LEU A 167 -21.88 -8.27 17.56
C LEU A 167 -21.78 -6.76 17.33
N ARG A 168 -21.97 -5.97 18.37
CA ARG A 168 -21.68 -4.54 18.38
C ARG A 168 -20.22 -4.25 18.70
N ALA A 169 -19.63 -5.04 19.60
CA ALA A 169 -18.26 -4.89 20.03
C ALA A 169 -17.74 -6.17 20.69
N VAL A 170 -16.43 -6.28 20.87
CA VAL A 170 -15.78 -7.28 21.71
C VAL A 170 -15.08 -6.56 22.86
N CYS A 171 -15.46 -6.86 24.10
CA CYS A 171 -14.77 -6.34 25.29
C CYS A 171 -13.57 -7.24 25.59
N ILE A 172 -12.37 -6.66 25.58
CA ILE A 172 -11.12 -7.41 25.81
C ILE A 172 -9.99 -6.45 26.21
N GLY A 173 -9.08 -6.91 27.08
CA GLY A 173 -7.93 -6.12 27.53
C GLY A 173 -8.29 -4.83 28.29
N GLY A 174 -9.48 -4.74 28.89
CA GLY A 174 -9.96 -3.52 29.57
C GLY A 174 -10.48 -2.43 28.62
N GLY A 175 -10.61 -2.72 27.32
CA GLY A 175 -11.19 -1.85 26.30
C GLY A 175 -12.20 -2.57 25.42
N PHE A 176 -12.57 -1.92 24.32
CA PHE A 176 -13.52 -2.45 23.34
C PHE A 176 -12.90 -2.48 21.96
N ILE A 177 -13.01 -3.61 21.26
CA ILE A 177 -12.86 -3.71 19.81
C ILE A 177 -14.21 -3.46 19.18
N TYR A 178 -14.32 -2.47 18.32
CA TYR A 178 -15.59 -2.14 17.67
C TYR A 178 -15.36 -1.66 16.23
N PRO A 179 -16.36 -1.86 15.36
CA PRO A 179 -16.30 -1.39 13.98
C PRO A 179 -16.32 0.12 13.98
N LYS A 180 -15.40 0.71 13.22
CA LYS A 180 -15.29 2.17 13.12
C LYS A 180 -16.38 2.78 12.24
N ASN A 181 -16.97 1.98 11.33
CA ASN A 181 -18.05 2.36 10.41
C ASN A 181 -18.98 1.15 10.15
N ASP A 182 -20.22 1.40 9.74
CA ASP A 182 -21.19 0.35 9.35
C ASP A 182 -20.78 -0.48 8.10
N ILE A 183 -19.71 -0.08 7.40
CA ILE A 183 -19.44 -0.54 6.01
C ILE A 183 -17.98 -0.98 5.77
N ALA A 184 -17.12 -1.01 6.79
CA ALA A 184 -15.71 -1.38 6.61
C ALA A 184 -15.28 -2.43 7.64
N GLN A 185 -14.46 -3.40 7.20
CA GLN A 185 -13.77 -4.38 8.05
C GLN A 185 -12.66 -3.76 8.92
N GLU A 186 -12.69 -2.44 9.13
CA GLU A 186 -11.72 -1.70 9.93
C GLU A 186 -12.25 -1.51 11.36
N PHE A 187 -11.54 -2.13 12.30
CA PHE A 187 -11.85 -2.14 13.72
C PHE A 187 -10.83 -1.30 14.49
N HIS A 188 -11.26 -0.79 15.63
CA HIS A 188 -10.38 -0.09 16.55
C HIS A 188 -10.52 -0.70 17.94
N TRP A 189 -9.41 -0.80 18.66
CA TRP A 189 -9.41 -1.08 20.09
C TRP A 189 -9.15 0.22 20.85
N GLU A 190 -10.01 0.52 21.83
CA GLU A 190 -9.86 1.68 22.70
C GLU A 190 -10.18 1.31 24.16
N ALA A 191 -9.33 1.77 25.08
CA ALA A 191 -9.54 1.62 26.52
C ALA A 191 -10.34 2.80 27.10
N GLY A 192 -11.21 2.52 28.06
CA GLY A 192 -11.90 3.57 28.85
C GLY A 192 -13.10 4.24 28.16
N ILE A 193 -13.45 3.85 26.93
CA ILE A 193 -14.71 4.28 26.29
C ILE A 193 -15.91 3.64 26.98
N LYS A 194 -17.03 4.36 27.11
CA LYS A 194 -18.26 3.80 27.68
C LYS A 194 -19.07 3.08 26.62
N LEU A 195 -19.77 2.01 27.01
CA LEU A 195 -20.65 1.23 26.12
C LEU A 195 -21.66 2.11 25.36
N GLN A 196 -22.17 3.17 25.98
CA GLN A 196 -23.13 4.08 25.34
C GLN A 196 -22.51 4.96 24.23
N GLU A 197 -21.19 5.13 24.24
CA GLU A 197 -20.43 5.96 23.30
C GLU A 197 -19.96 5.14 22.08
N LEU A 198 -20.07 3.81 22.12
CA LEU A 198 -19.73 2.94 21.00
C LEU A 198 -20.71 3.12 19.82
N PRO A 199 -20.23 3.02 18.57
CA PRO A 199 -21.09 2.99 17.38
C PRO A 199 -22.17 1.91 17.48
N GLN A 200 -23.30 2.12 16.78
CA GLN A 200 -24.36 1.11 16.64
C GLN A 200 -24.10 0.10 15.52
N ALA A 201 -22.99 0.27 14.79
CA ALA A 201 -22.53 -0.68 13.79
C ALA A 201 -22.38 -2.08 14.37
N SER A 202 -22.86 -3.08 13.63
CA SER A 202 -22.80 -4.48 14.03
C SER A 202 -22.07 -5.35 12.99
N PHE A 203 -21.39 -6.39 13.43
CA PHE A 203 -20.60 -7.30 12.61
C PHE A 203 -20.82 -8.75 13.06
N SER A 204 -20.70 -9.72 12.16
CA SER A 204 -20.86 -11.13 12.54
C SER A 204 -19.60 -11.63 13.26
N ASN A 205 -19.76 -12.64 14.10
CA ASN A 205 -18.66 -13.24 14.85
C ASN A 205 -17.60 -13.91 13.95
N GLU A 206 -18.01 -14.34 12.76
CA GLU A 206 -17.19 -14.99 11.73
C GLU A 206 -16.47 -13.99 10.81
N SER A 207 -16.82 -12.71 10.89
CA SER A 207 -16.20 -11.68 10.06
C SER A 207 -14.73 -11.45 10.45
N LYS A 208 -13.86 -11.27 9.43
CA LYS A 208 -12.46 -10.90 9.63
C LYS A 208 -12.37 -9.41 9.96
N LEU A 209 -11.66 -9.10 11.05
CA LEU A 209 -11.49 -7.78 11.63
C LEU A 209 -10.07 -7.28 11.34
N ILE A 210 -9.91 -6.10 10.72
CA ILE A 210 -8.61 -5.45 10.50
C ILE A 210 -8.43 -4.28 11.47
N VAL A 211 -7.40 -4.29 12.32
CA VAL A 211 -7.21 -3.27 13.36
C VAL A 211 -6.03 -2.31 13.02
N GLY A 212 -6.30 -1.01 12.74
CA GLY A 212 -5.25 0.06 12.76
C GLY A 212 -5.11 1.19 11.68
N ALA A 213 -6.10 1.60 10.86
CA ALA A 213 -5.91 2.54 9.73
C ALA A 213 -5.57 4.04 10.03
N ILE A 214 -4.68 4.66 9.23
CA ILE A 214 -4.15 6.06 9.33
C ILE A 214 -5.19 7.16 9.00
N VAL A 215 -5.81 7.15 7.81
CA VAL A 215 -6.84 8.15 7.43
C VAL A 215 -8.22 7.62 7.74
N LYS A 216 -9.01 8.41 8.46
CA LYS A 216 -10.25 7.96 9.11
C LYS A 216 -11.46 8.67 8.51
N LYS A 217 -12.57 7.98 8.28
CA LYS A 217 -13.86 8.66 8.03
C LYS A 217 -14.38 9.20 9.37
N ASN A 218 -14.77 10.46 9.39
CA ASN A 218 -15.40 11.06 10.56
C ASN A 218 -16.83 10.50 10.71
N THR A 219 -17.09 9.90 11.87
CA THR A 219 -18.37 9.28 12.25
C THR A 219 -19.35 10.28 12.86
N THR A 220 -18.89 11.46 13.28
CA THR A 220 -19.77 12.53 13.76
C THR A 220 -20.50 13.20 12.60
N GLU A 221 -21.76 13.59 12.78
CA GLU A 221 -22.57 14.27 11.75
C GLU A 221 -21.87 15.53 11.23
N CYS A 222 -21.19 15.39 10.09
CA CYS A 222 -20.55 16.50 9.42
C CYS A 222 -21.61 17.36 8.72
N LYS A 223 -21.98 18.49 9.32
CA LYS A 223 -22.98 19.44 8.79
C LYS A 223 -22.39 20.40 7.74
N PHE A 224 -21.42 19.95 6.96
CA PHE A 224 -20.73 20.80 5.98
C PHE A 224 -21.70 21.20 4.84
N PRO A 225 -21.91 22.51 4.59
CA PRO A 225 -22.90 22.98 3.62
C PRO A 225 -22.34 22.87 2.18
N TRP A 226 -22.40 21.65 1.62
CA TRP A 226 -21.86 21.33 0.29
C TRP A 226 -22.43 22.17 -0.86
N GLN A 227 -23.65 22.69 -0.73
CA GLN A 227 -24.26 23.58 -1.74
C GLN A 227 -23.52 24.93 -1.85
N VAL A 228 -23.04 25.46 -0.72
CA VAL A 228 -22.28 26.72 -0.66
C VAL A 228 -20.91 26.54 -1.31
N TRP A 229 -20.35 25.33 -1.25
CA TRP A 229 -19.08 24.99 -1.88
C TRP A 229 -19.14 25.05 -3.41
N ARG A 230 -20.22 24.54 -4.02
CA ARG A 230 -20.45 24.61 -5.48
C ARG A 230 -20.39 26.03 -6.03
N LEU A 231 -20.82 27.01 -5.23
CA LEU A 231 -20.83 28.42 -5.60
C LEU A 231 -19.46 29.10 -5.41
N ARG A 232 -18.62 28.57 -4.53
CA ARG A 232 -17.30 29.15 -4.20
C ARG A 232 -16.15 28.59 -5.04
N CYS A 233 -16.29 27.37 -5.58
CA CYS A 233 -15.28 26.75 -6.41
C CYS A 233 -15.51 27.05 -7.89
N ARG A 234 -14.44 27.45 -8.60
CA ARG A 234 -14.47 27.53 -10.07
C ARG A 234 -14.41 26.11 -10.63
N LEU A 235 -15.59 25.55 -10.90
CA LEU A 235 -15.71 24.27 -11.57
C LEU A 235 -15.25 24.39 -13.01
N VAL A 236 -14.42 23.44 -13.43
CA VAL A 236 -13.91 23.34 -14.79
C VAL A 236 -14.39 22.06 -15.42
N TYR A 237 -14.55 22.08 -16.74
CA TYR A 237 -14.79 20.86 -17.50
C TYR A 237 -13.56 19.95 -17.44
N LEU A 238 -13.80 18.68 -17.16
CA LEU A 238 -12.79 17.63 -17.19
C LEU A 238 -12.32 17.42 -18.63
N GLY A 239 -11.00 17.30 -18.82
CA GLY A 239 -10.38 17.04 -20.13
C GLY A 239 -10.22 18.27 -21.04
N VAL A 240 -10.67 19.45 -20.63
CA VAL A 240 -10.44 20.70 -21.37
C VAL A 240 -9.11 21.30 -20.93
N GLU A 241 -8.07 21.09 -21.73
CA GLU A 241 -6.77 21.76 -21.61
C GLU A 241 -6.55 22.74 -22.77
N GLU A 242 -5.86 23.85 -22.51
CA GLU A 242 -5.46 24.79 -23.55
C GLU A 242 -4.34 24.21 -24.42
N GLU A 243 -4.41 24.45 -25.72
CA GLU A 243 -3.36 24.04 -26.64
C GLU A 243 -2.05 24.75 -26.32
N ARG A 244 -0.98 23.97 -26.15
CA ARG A 244 0.34 24.53 -25.86
C ARG A 244 1.42 23.95 -26.75
N TRP A 245 2.30 24.85 -27.19
CA TRP A 245 3.52 24.52 -27.90
C TRP A 245 4.59 24.16 -26.87
N HIS A 246 5.30 23.06 -27.12
CA HIS A 246 6.44 22.68 -26.29
C HIS A 246 7.67 22.47 -27.19
N PRO A 247 8.86 22.83 -26.70
CA PRO A 247 10.10 22.62 -27.45
C PRO A 247 10.44 21.13 -27.42
N ASN A 248 10.37 20.49 -28.57
CA ASN A 248 10.59 19.05 -28.72
C ASN A 248 12.08 18.72 -28.87
N GLN A 249 12.82 19.56 -29.60
CA GLN A 249 14.23 19.32 -29.87
C GLN A 249 15.00 20.63 -30.02
N ARG A 250 16.20 20.67 -29.43
CA ARG A 250 17.20 21.70 -29.69
C ARG A 250 18.36 21.05 -30.42
N GLN A 251 18.71 21.58 -31.59
CA GLN A 251 19.83 21.12 -32.38
C GLN A 251 20.88 22.23 -32.42
N LEU A 252 22.15 21.83 -32.23
CA LEU A 252 23.30 22.70 -32.37
C LEU A 252 24.04 22.25 -33.63
N GLY A 253 24.05 23.09 -34.65
CA GLY A 253 24.79 22.88 -35.88
C GLY A 253 26.09 23.69 -35.84
N LEU A 254 27.20 23.06 -36.23
CA LEU A 254 28.45 23.76 -36.51
C LEU A 254 28.76 23.57 -37.99
N GLN A 255 28.78 24.66 -38.74
CA GLN A 255 29.23 24.66 -40.14
C GLN A 255 30.62 25.29 -40.19
N VAL A 256 31.58 24.53 -40.71
CA VAL A 256 32.95 24.99 -40.90
C VAL A 256 33.22 25.08 -42.40
N GLY A 257 33.45 26.29 -42.88
CA GLY A 257 33.92 26.57 -44.24
C GLY A 257 35.37 27.04 -44.25
N PRO A 258 35.98 27.21 -45.43
CA PRO A 258 37.38 27.62 -45.55
C PRO A 258 37.73 28.93 -44.81
N ASP A 259 36.79 29.87 -44.79
CA ASP A 259 37.00 31.22 -44.22
C ASP A 259 35.98 31.61 -43.12
N HIS A 260 35.16 30.67 -42.65
CA HIS A 260 34.19 30.96 -41.58
C HIS A 260 33.80 29.73 -40.76
N VAL A 261 33.45 29.99 -39.51
CA VAL A 261 32.77 29.03 -38.62
C VAL A 261 31.42 29.64 -38.25
N ALA A 262 30.35 28.95 -38.60
CA ALA A 262 28.99 29.34 -38.24
C ALA A 262 28.43 28.35 -37.21
N LEU A 263 28.06 28.88 -36.04
CA LEU A 263 27.30 28.14 -35.04
C LEU A 263 25.81 28.48 -35.22
N GLN A 264 25.00 27.45 -35.45
CA GLN A 264 23.55 27.58 -35.61
C GLN A 264 22.85 26.82 -34.49
N THR A 265 21.82 27.42 -33.92
CA THR A 265 20.95 26.77 -32.94
C THR A 265 19.56 26.71 -33.56
N MET A 266 18.99 25.51 -33.66
CA MET A 266 17.63 25.31 -34.15
C MET A 266 16.78 24.73 -33.03
N GLN A 267 15.57 25.26 -32.84
CA GLN A 267 14.62 24.77 -31.86
C GLN A 267 13.32 24.38 -32.56
N VAL A 268 13.01 23.08 -32.54
CA VAL A 268 11.79 22.52 -33.13
C VAL A 268 10.71 22.49 -32.06
N TRP A 269 9.56 23.10 -32.38
CA TRP A 269 8.38 23.11 -31.54
C TRP A 269 7.35 22.13 -32.11
N THR A 270 6.88 21.19 -31.29
CA THR A 270 5.85 20.23 -31.71
C THR A 270 4.56 20.55 -30.95
N ARG A 271 3.44 20.64 -31.67
CA ARG A 271 2.10 20.70 -31.07
C ARG A 271 1.71 19.30 -30.65
N MET A 272 1.61 19.03 -29.35
CA MET A 272 1.23 17.70 -28.88
C MET A 272 -0.27 17.61 -28.64
N PRO A 273 -0.98 16.66 -29.28
CA PRO A 273 -2.28 16.21 -28.80
C PRO A 273 -2.15 15.44 -27.48
N ALA A 274 -3.21 15.45 -26.68
CA ALA A 274 -3.21 14.96 -25.31
C ALA A 274 -3.37 13.43 -25.22
N THR A 275 -2.26 12.69 -25.24
CA THR A 275 -2.26 11.23 -24.97
C THR A 275 -1.40 10.89 -23.74
N LEU A 276 -1.95 10.14 -22.77
CA LEU A 276 -1.29 9.58 -21.57
C LEU A 276 -1.55 8.07 -21.50
N LEU A 277 -0.78 7.34 -20.67
CA LEU A 277 -0.88 5.88 -20.44
C LEU A 277 -2.31 5.38 -20.13
N LYS A 278 -3.13 6.23 -19.49
CA LYS A 278 -4.58 5.99 -19.33
C LYS A 278 -5.31 5.69 -20.63
N GLN A 279 -4.82 6.19 -21.75
CA GLN A 279 -5.38 5.90 -23.07
C GLN A 279 -4.97 4.52 -23.59
N TYR A 280 -3.82 3.98 -23.18
CA TYR A 280 -3.43 2.60 -23.48
C TYR A 280 -4.24 1.62 -22.63
N GLN A 281 -4.35 1.87 -21.32
CA GLN A 281 -5.13 1.04 -20.39
C GLN A 281 -6.64 1.08 -20.66
N LEU A 282 -7.19 2.23 -21.08
CA LEU A 282 -8.60 2.35 -21.49
C LEU A 282 -8.85 1.96 -22.96
N GLN A 283 -7.82 1.55 -23.70
CA GLN A 283 -7.94 0.96 -25.04
C GLN A 283 -7.93 -0.57 -25.01
N GLN A 284 -7.71 -1.19 -23.85
CA GLN A 284 -7.86 -2.63 -23.65
C GLN A 284 -9.34 -3.01 -23.49
N ASP A 285 -9.71 -4.21 -23.93
CA ASP A 285 -11.09 -4.70 -23.91
C ASP A 285 -11.61 -4.80 -22.46
N GLY A 286 -12.92 -4.60 -22.26
CA GLY A 286 -13.52 -4.39 -20.93
C GLY A 286 -13.37 -5.52 -19.89
N ILE A 287 -12.78 -6.66 -20.26
CA ILE A 287 -12.48 -7.78 -19.37
C ILE A 287 -11.15 -7.54 -18.62
N ASP A 288 -10.19 -6.81 -19.22
CA ASP A 288 -8.86 -6.57 -18.63
C ASP A 288 -8.92 -5.58 -17.45
N VAL A 289 -9.96 -4.74 -17.37
CA VAL A 289 -10.21 -3.83 -16.24
C VAL A 289 -10.43 -4.61 -14.93
N LEU A 290 -10.91 -5.85 -15.01
CA LEU A 290 -11.21 -6.67 -13.84
C LEU A 290 -9.94 -7.10 -13.09
N GLU A 291 -8.82 -7.28 -13.80
CA GLU A 291 -7.53 -7.68 -13.21
C GLU A 291 -6.92 -6.58 -12.32
N PHE A 292 -7.31 -5.31 -12.53
CA PHE A 292 -6.77 -4.15 -11.81
C PHE A 292 -7.71 -3.60 -10.73
N LEU A 293 -8.81 -4.29 -10.41
CA LEU A 293 -9.80 -3.81 -9.44
C LEU A 293 -9.22 -3.67 -8.03
N GLY A 294 -8.34 -4.59 -7.63
CA GLY A 294 -7.61 -4.52 -6.36
C GLY A 294 -6.49 -3.47 -6.34
N CYS A 295 -6.11 -2.89 -7.48
CA CYS A 295 -5.00 -1.96 -7.53
C CYS A 295 -5.33 -0.60 -6.91
N PHE A 296 -4.39 -0.03 -6.18
CA PHE A 296 -4.50 1.28 -5.54
C PHE A 296 -4.24 2.42 -6.53
N VAL A 297 -5.21 2.67 -7.40
CA VAL A 297 -5.15 3.72 -8.45
C VAL A 297 -6.07 4.91 -8.17
N GLY A 298 -6.97 4.78 -7.21
CA GLY A 298 -7.90 5.85 -6.84
C GLY A 298 -7.30 6.81 -5.82
N VAL A 299 -7.60 8.10 -5.97
CA VAL A 299 -7.36 9.12 -4.95
C VAL A 299 -8.69 9.74 -4.57
N GLN A 300 -9.12 9.45 -3.35
CA GLN A 300 -10.35 9.98 -2.77
C GLN A 300 -10.02 11.23 -1.95
N VAL A 301 -10.66 12.35 -2.26
CA VAL A 301 -10.45 13.64 -1.59
C VAL A 301 -11.71 14.07 -0.87
N SER A 302 -11.62 14.42 0.42
CA SER A 302 -12.77 14.89 1.18
C SER A 302 -13.14 16.33 0.84
N CYS A 303 -14.40 16.57 0.47
CA CYS A 303 -14.98 17.90 0.32
C CYS A 303 -14.80 18.79 1.56
N CYS A 304 -14.92 18.19 2.75
CA CYS A 304 -14.99 18.94 4.01
C CYS A 304 -13.62 19.41 4.49
N THR A 305 -12.63 18.51 4.47
CA THR A 305 -11.34 18.73 5.15
C THR A 305 -10.18 18.92 4.17
N GLY A 306 -10.34 18.52 2.90
CA GLY A 306 -9.25 18.47 1.94
C GLY A 306 -8.23 17.34 2.21
N VAL A 307 -8.52 16.45 3.17
CA VAL A 307 -7.72 15.23 3.38
C VAL A 307 -7.94 14.29 2.21
N ALA A 308 -6.86 13.77 1.64
CA ALA A 308 -6.89 12.78 0.59
C ALA A 308 -6.39 11.42 1.09
N ARG A 309 -6.89 10.34 0.50
CA ARG A 309 -6.34 8.98 0.68
C ARG A 309 -6.30 8.21 -0.63
N ARG A 310 -5.35 7.28 -0.73
CA ARG A 310 -5.33 6.26 -1.77
C ARG A 310 -6.42 5.23 -1.50
N VAL A 311 -7.08 4.78 -2.55
CA VAL A 311 -8.12 3.74 -2.49
C VAL A 311 -7.95 2.78 -3.66
N SER A 312 -8.44 1.56 -3.50
CA SER A 312 -8.49 0.59 -4.59
C SER A 312 -9.40 1.09 -5.73
N LEU A 313 -9.21 0.58 -6.94
CA LEU A 313 -10.13 0.84 -8.04
C LEU A 313 -11.54 0.37 -7.68
N GLN A 314 -11.63 -0.75 -6.97
CA GLN A 314 -12.85 -1.30 -6.40
C GLN A 314 -13.60 -0.31 -5.50
N ASP A 315 -12.94 0.28 -4.51
CA ASP A 315 -13.54 1.28 -3.61
C ASP A 315 -13.99 2.53 -4.37
N LEU A 316 -13.18 2.97 -5.33
CA LEU A 316 -13.51 4.09 -6.20
C LEU A 316 -14.79 3.80 -7.00
N LEU A 317 -14.93 2.60 -7.55
CA LEU A 317 -16.12 2.21 -8.30
C LEU A 317 -17.34 2.09 -7.39
N ALA A 318 -17.20 1.50 -6.20
CA ALA A 318 -18.28 1.41 -5.21
C ALA A 318 -18.83 2.80 -4.83
N ASP A 319 -17.97 3.81 -4.79
CA ASP A 319 -18.37 5.18 -4.47
C ASP A 319 -19.02 5.91 -5.66
N LEU A 320 -18.60 5.60 -6.90
CA LEU A 320 -19.00 6.38 -8.08
C LEU A 320 -20.08 5.73 -8.94
N VAL A 321 -20.14 4.40 -9.06
CA VAL A 321 -21.20 3.70 -9.79
C VAL A 321 -22.61 4.16 -9.37
N PRO A 322 -22.92 4.36 -8.07
CA PRO A 322 -24.22 4.92 -7.63
C PRO A 322 -24.60 6.25 -8.28
N ILE A 323 -23.61 7.08 -8.61
CA ILE A 323 -23.81 8.42 -9.17
C ILE A 323 -24.07 8.33 -10.68
N PHE A 324 -23.43 7.37 -11.35
CA PHE A 324 -23.43 7.25 -12.82
C PHE A 324 -24.50 6.31 -13.36
N SER A 325 -25.00 5.38 -12.53
CA SER A 325 -26.09 4.49 -12.91
C SER A 325 -27.46 5.13 -12.65
N THR A 326 -28.34 5.03 -13.64
CA THR A 326 -29.75 5.45 -13.52
C THR A 326 -30.61 4.40 -12.83
N ARG A 327 -30.15 3.15 -12.75
CA ARG A 327 -30.86 1.99 -12.18
C ARG A 327 -30.24 1.49 -10.87
N TRP A 328 -29.35 2.29 -10.29
CA TRP A 328 -28.57 1.89 -9.12
C TRP A 328 -29.42 1.40 -7.96
N ASP A 329 -30.51 2.12 -7.65
CA ASP A 329 -31.37 1.80 -6.51
C ASP A 329 -32.01 0.41 -6.68
N ASP A 330 -32.46 0.09 -7.89
CA ASP A 330 -33.03 -1.23 -8.23
C ASP A 330 -31.97 -2.34 -8.07
N TRP A 331 -30.75 -2.10 -8.57
CA TRP A 331 -29.67 -3.08 -8.51
C TRP A 331 -29.13 -3.31 -7.12
N ASN A 332 -28.95 -2.23 -6.37
CA ASN A 332 -28.39 -2.33 -5.04
C ASN A 332 -29.35 -3.11 -4.13
N ASN A 333 -30.66 -2.89 -4.29
CA ASN A 333 -31.66 -3.63 -3.54
C ASN A 333 -31.75 -5.10 -3.97
N GLN A 334 -31.58 -5.40 -5.25
CA GLN A 334 -31.75 -6.76 -5.78
C GLN A 334 -30.50 -7.64 -5.63
N TYR A 335 -29.30 -7.07 -5.78
CA TYR A 335 -28.03 -7.81 -5.87
C TYR A 335 -27.01 -7.40 -4.81
N ASN A 336 -27.37 -6.51 -3.88
CA ASN A 336 -26.47 -5.95 -2.88
C ASN A 336 -25.18 -5.35 -3.50
N ALA A 337 -25.37 -4.57 -4.57
CA ALA A 337 -24.30 -4.13 -5.46
C ALA A 337 -23.19 -3.33 -4.76
N VAL A 338 -23.48 -2.56 -3.70
CA VAL A 338 -22.43 -1.90 -2.89
C VAL A 338 -21.52 -2.94 -2.23
N ALA A 339 -22.10 -3.93 -1.57
CA ALA A 339 -21.34 -4.93 -0.84
C ALA A 339 -20.59 -5.85 -1.80
N GLY A 340 -21.23 -6.25 -2.90
CA GLY A 340 -20.61 -7.04 -3.95
C GLY A 340 -19.44 -6.32 -4.61
N LEU A 341 -19.59 -5.02 -4.92
CA LEU A 341 -18.48 -4.20 -5.40
C LEU A 341 -17.39 -3.99 -4.36
N ARG A 342 -17.59 -4.26 -3.07
CA ARG A 342 -16.54 -4.16 -2.03
C ARG A 342 -16.07 -5.52 -1.51
N ASP A 343 -16.54 -6.61 -2.12
CA ASP A 343 -16.18 -7.97 -1.75
C ASP A 343 -14.74 -8.27 -2.16
N GLN A 344 -13.95 -8.87 -1.27
CA GLN A 344 -12.58 -9.32 -1.57
C GLN A 344 -12.55 -10.35 -2.72
N ASN A 345 -13.65 -11.06 -2.94
CA ASN A 345 -13.82 -12.01 -4.03
C ASN A 345 -14.74 -11.48 -5.15
N LEU A 346 -14.53 -10.20 -5.51
CA LEU A 346 -15.24 -9.51 -6.58
C LEU A 346 -15.34 -10.32 -7.90
N PRO A 347 -14.32 -11.07 -8.36
CA PRO A 347 -14.45 -11.90 -9.57
C PRO A 347 -15.57 -12.93 -9.48
N ASN A 348 -15.72 -13.58 -8.32
CA ASN A 348 -16.79 -14.55 -8.09
C ASN A 348 -18.16 -13.88 -8.03
N TRP A 349 -18.26 -12.74 -7.35
CA TRP A 349 -19.52 -11.98 -7.32
C TRP A 349 -19.92 -11.50 -8.72
N LEU A 350 -18.98 -11.02 -9.54
CA LEU A 350 -19.22 -10.63 -10.93
C LEU A 350 -19.64 -11.82 -11.79
N PHE A 351 -19.04 -13.00 -11.58
CA PHE A 351 -19.42 -14.23 -12.25
C PHE A 351 -20.86 -14.64 -11.88
N ASP A 352 -21.21 -14.57 -10.60
CA ASP A 352 -22.55 -14.86 -10.12
C ASP A 352 -23.58 -13.86 -10.66
N LEU A 353 -23.25 -12.57 -10.68
CA LEU A 353 -24.10 -11.54 -11.28
C LEU A 353 -24.34 -11.81 -12.76
N ARG A 354 -23.30 -12.17 -13.52
CA ARG A 354 -23.41 -12.51 -14.94
C ARG A 354 -24.34 -13.71 -15.17
N ASN A 355 -24.25 -14.73 -14.32
CA ASN A 355 -25.09 -15.92 -14.40
C ASN A 355 -26.55 -15.65 -14.00
N GLN A 356 -26.77 -14.78 -13.03
CA GLN A 356 -28.11 -14.41 -12.56
C GLN A 356 -28.81 -13.42 -13.48
N SER A 357 -28.07 -12.45 -14.03
CA SER A 357 -28.59 -11.41 -14.92
C SER A 357 -27.50 -10.83 -15.82
N CYS A 358 -27.44 -11.31 -17.04
CA CYS A 358 -26.54 -10.79 -18.07
C CYS A 358 -26.77 -9.28 -18.33
N GLU A 359 -28.02 -8.81 -18.28
CA GLU A 359 -28.35 -7.40 -18.48
C GLU A 359 -27.76 -6.50 -17.38
N ALA A 360 -27.87 -6.91 -16.12
CA ALA A 360 -27.32 -6.16 -14.99
C ALA A 360 -25.78 -6.12 -15.04
N PHE A 361 -25.17 -7.24 -15.44
CA PHE A 361 -23.73 -7.33 -15.63
C PHE A 361 -23.21 -6.39 -16.74
N GLU A 362 -23.86 -6.39 -17.91
CA GLU A 362 -23.47 -5.54 -19.04
C GLU A 362 -23.65 -4.04 -18.73
N ASP A 363 -24.74 -3.65 -18.07
CA ASP A 363 -24.95 -2.25 -17.70
C ASP A 363 -23.98 -1.81 -16.58
N LEU A 364 -23.59 -2.72 -15.67
CA LEU A 364 -22.54 -2.46 -14.68
C LEU A 364 -21.20 -2.19 -15.38
N LEU A 365 -20.79 -3.06 -16.31
CA LEU A 365 -19.57 -2.86 -17.10
C LEU A 365 -19.64 -1.57 -17.92
N GLY A 366 -20.78 -1.27 -18.54
CA GLY A 366 -21.02 -0.02 -19.24
C GLY A 366 -20.88 1.21 -18.33
N THR A 367 -21.35 1.11 -17.08
CA THR A 367 -21.22 2.17 -16.08
C THR A 367 -19.78 2.32 -15.60
N ILE A 368 -19.06 1.22 -15.35
CA ILE A 368 -17.63 1.23 -14.99
C ILE A 368 -16.83 1.92 -16.09
N HIS A 369 -17.01 1.54 -17.36
CA HIS A 369 -16.35 2.20 -18.48
C HIS A 369 -16.66 3.70 -18.54
N ARG A 370 -17.91 4.09 -18.26
CA ARG A 370 -18.30 5.50 -18.25
C ARG A 370 -17.60 6.27 -17.12
N VAL A 371 -17.51 5.70 -15.91
CA VAL A 371 -16.78 6.28 -14.78
C VAL A 371 -15.33 6.48 -15.16
N LEU A 372 -14.65 5.44 -15.65
CA LEU A 372 -13.23 5.52 -15.97
C LEU A 372 -12.92 6.50 -17.11
N ASN A 373 -13.77 6.56 -18.13
CA ASN A 373 -13.63 7.54 -19.21
C ASN A 373 -13.78 8.98 -18.72
N ILE A 374 -14.68 9.24 -17.77
CA ILE A 374 -14.89 10.56 -17.18
C ILE A 374 -13.75 10.93 -16.23
N LEU A 375 -13.18 9.97 -15.51
CA LEU A 375 -12.04 10.18 -14.62
C LEU A 375 -10.69 10.19 -15.34
N LYS A 376 -10.62 9.74 -16.60
CA LYS A 376 -9.41 9.73 -17.42
C LYS A 376 -8.56 11.02 -17.31
N PRO A 377 -9.12 12.24 -17.43
CA PRO A 377 -8.35 13.48 -17.34
C PRO A 377 -8.01 13.94 -15.91
N THR A 378 -8.35 13.19 -14.87
CA THR A 378 -8.04 13.54 -13.46
C THR A 378 -6.59 13.20 -13.11
N GLY A 379 -6.11 13.61 -11.94
CA GLY A 379 -4.72 13.41 -11.50
C GLY A 379 -3.82 14.62 -11.77
N LEU A 380 -2.51 14.43 -11.65
CA LEU A 380 -1.55 15.52 -11.78
C LEU A 380 -1.52 16.08 -13.22
N SER A 381 -1.68 17.39 -13.35
CA SER A 381 -1.58 18.06 -14.66
C SER A 381 -0.22 17.85 -15.30
N ARG A 382 -0.17 17.92 -16.63
CA ARG A 382 1.08 17.77 -17.39
C ARG A 382 2.15 18.82 -17.08
N ASN A 383 1.76 19.99 -16.55
CA ASN A 383 2.70 21.03 -16.13
C ASN A 383 2.93 21.03 -14.60
N LYS A 384 2.32 20.07 -13.89
CA LYS A 384 2.40 19.89 -12.43
C LYS A 384 2.01 21.12 -11.62
N SER A 385 1.32 22.08 -12.24
CA SER A 385 0.89 23.30 -11.57
C SER A 385 -0.37 23.06 -10.75
N TYR A 386 -1.16 22.06 -11.13
CA TYR A 386 -2.37 21.65 -10.42
C TYR A 386 -2.62 20.14 -10.50
N ILE A 387 -3.42 19.63 -9.57
CA ILE A 387 -4.08 18.33 -9.64
C ILE A 387 -5.54 18.56 -10.04
N GLN A 388 -6.01 17.79 -11.02
CA GLN A 388 -7.39 17.81 -11.49
C GLN A 388 -8.17 16.71 -10.77
N ILE A 389 -9.20 17.10 -10.04
CA ILE A 389 -10.03 16.19 -9.24
C ILE A 389 -11.45 16.24 -9.77
N ALA A 390 -12.00 15.09 -10.16
CA ALA A 390 -13.40 15.02 -10.59
C ALA A 390 -14.34 15.27 -9.42
N TRP A 391 -15.47 15.92 -9.68
CA TRP A 391 -16.53 16.06 -8.70
C TRP A 391 -17.87 15.66 -9.32
N PRO A 392 -18.05 14.35 -9.57
CA PRO A 392 -19.24 13.87 -10.22
C PRO A 392 -20.44 14.00 -9.28
N LYS A 393 -21.54 14.58 -9.78
CA LYS A 393 -22.85 14.56 -9.13
C LYS A 393 -23.92 14.10 -10.11
N ARG A 394 -25.06 13.65 -9.58
CA ARG A 394 -26.22 13.32 -10.40
C ARG A 394 -26.62 14.55 -11.23
N GLY A 395 -26.66 14.39 -12.56
CA GLY A 395 -26.91 15.48 -13.51
C GLY A 395 -25.71 16.38 -13.86
N ASP A 396 -24.53 16.13 -13.29
CA ASP A 396 -23.31 16.92 -13.53
C ASP A 396 -22.04 16.10 -13.28
N MET A 397 -21.68 15.27 -14.27
CA MET A 397 -20.60 14.29 -14.14
C MET A 397 -19.27 14.76 -14.75
N LEU A 398 -19.31 15.80 -15.59
CA LEU A 398 -18.16 16.23 -16.42
C LEU A 398 -17.34 17.36 -15.81
N ARG A 399 -17.67 17.79 -14.59
CA ARG A 399 -17.01 18.90 -13.92
C ARG A 399 -16.14 18.43 -12.77
N GLY A 400 -15.13 19.24 -12.48
CA GLY A 400 -14.21 19.01 -11.39
C GLY A 400 -13.55 20.30 -10.94
N ILE A 401 -12.54 20.16 -10.09
CA ILE A 401 -11.73 21.25 -9.55
C ILE A 401 -10.27 21.10 -9.95
N LYS A 402 -9.57 22.22 -10.04
CA LYS A 402 -8.11 22.27 -10.15
C LYS A 402 -7.56 22.80 -8.83
N VAL A 403 -6.75 22.00 -8.16
CA VAL A 403 -6.05 22.38 -6.92
C VAL A 403 -4.61 22.65 -7.27
N SER A 404 -4.09 23.83 -6.97
CA SER A 404 -2.67 24.16 -7.25
C SER A 404 -1.74 23.23 -6.47
N CYS A 405 -0.69 22.72 -7.12
CA CYS A 405 0.32 21.85 -6.50
C CYS A 405 1.43 22.67 -5.83
N GLU A 406 1.05 23.68 -5.07
CA GLU A 406 1.92 24.59 -4.33
C GLU A 406 1.57 24.56 -2.84
N ASN A 407 2.49 25.04 -2.01
CA ASN A 407 2.29 25.20 -0.56
C ASN A 407 1.76 23.92 0.10
N GLU A 408 0.56 23.95 0.67
CA GLU A 408 -0.09 22.85 1.39
C GLU A 408 -0.39 21.62 0.52
N SER A 409 -0.44 21.80 -0.80
CA SER A 409 -0.77 20.74 -1.77
C SER A 409 0.42 20.31 -2.63
N LEU A 410 1.64 20.70 -2.22
CA LEU A 410 2.89 20.29 -2.86
C LEU A 410 3.04 18.76 -2.95
N TRP A 411 2.46 18.03 -1.99
CA TRP A 411 2.44 16.58 -1.99
C TRP A 411 1.81 16.00 -3.26
N ALA A 412 0.87 16.69 -3.91
CA ALA A 412 0.20 16.18 -5.10
C ALA A 412 1.14 15.96 -6.29
N GLN A 413 2.35 16.54 -6.27
CA GLN A 413 3.39 16.30 -7.28
C GLN A 413 3.90 14.85 -7.30
N ILE A 414 3.62 14.09 -6.25
CA ILE A 414 3.90 12.66 -6.13
C ILE A 414 2.95 11.82 -6.99
N LEU A 415 1.70 12.26 -7.17
CA LEU A 415 0.65 11.52 -7.89
C LEU A 415 0.82 11.55 -9.42
N GLY A 416 2.04 11.73 -9.91
CA GLY A 416 2.31 11.80 -11.34
C GLY A 416 2.10 10.44 -12.00
N ASP A 417 1.24 10.38 -13.01
CA ASP A 417 1.09 9.18 -13.83
C ASP A 417 2.47 8.77 -14.38
N SER A 418 2.83 7.51 -14.18
CA SER A 418 4.09 6.90 -14.60
C SER A 418 3.81 5.62 -15.41
N VAL A 419 4.85 4.92 -15.87
CA VAL A 419 4.68 3.62 -16.54
C VAL A 419 4.05 2.57 -15.60
N GLU A 420 4.23 2.73 -14.30
CA GLU A 420 3.90 1.75 -13.27
C GLU A 420 2.75 2.22 -12.34
N GLY A 421 2.21 3.42 -12.55
CA GLY A 421 1.23 4.02 -11.65
C GLY A 421 0.29 4.99 -12.35
N VAL A 422 -1.01 4.85 -12.09
CA VAL A 422 -2.07 5.70 -12.63
C VAL A 422 -2.92 6.26 -11.51
N THR A 423 -3.33 7.52 -11.64
CA THR A 423 -4.13 8.21 -10.64
C THR A 423 -5.51 8.60 -11.19
N PHE A 424 -6.57 8.08 -10.59
CA PHE A 424 -7.96 8.53 -10.79
C PHE A 424 -8.41 9.31 -9.55
N ALA A 425 -8.44 10.63 -9.65
CA ALA A 425 -8.75 11.50 -8.51
C ALA A 425 -10.21 11.97 -8.54
N TYR A 426 -10.93 11.74 -7.44
CA TYR A 426 -12.32 12.17 -7.29
C TYR A 426 -12.60 12.74 -5.90
N MET A 427 -13.63 13.57 -5.83
CA MET A 427 -14.10 14.20 -4.62
C MET A 427 -15.22 13.36 -3.98
N THR A 428 -15.16 13.17 -2.67
CA THR A 428 -16.18 12.48 -1.87
C THR A 428 -16.86 13.43 -0.90
N ASP A 429 -18.15 13.19 -0.67
CA ASP A 429 -18.91 13.87 0.38
C ASP A 429 -18.61 13.26 1.76
N ALA A 430 -17.88 12.15 1.83
CA ALA A 430 -17.37 11.61 3.10
C ALA A 430 -16.37 12.59 3.74
N CYS A 431 -16.57 12.87 5.03
CA CYS A 431 -15.64 13.68 5.82
C CYS A 431 -14.45 12.80 6.22
N LEU A 432 -13.26 13.05 5.66
CA LEU A 432 -12.04 12.32 6.02
C LEU A 432 -11.21 13.14 7.01
N ILE A 433 -10.66 12.51 8.05
CA ILE A 433 -9.84 13.14 9.08
C ILE A 433 -8.56 12.34 9.29
N CYS A 434 -7.54 13.00 9.83
CA CYS A 434 -6.33 12.37 10.35
C CYS A 434 -5.85 13.19 11.56
N ASP A 435 -4.80 12.72 12.25
CA ASP A 435 -4.31 13.35 13.46
C ASP A 435 -4.01 14.86 13.29
N LYS A 436 -3.57 15.28 12.09
CA LYS A 436 -3.29 16.69 11.78
C LYS A 436 -4.50 17.50 11.33
N THR A 437 -5.50 16.87 10.73
CA THR A 437 -6.64 17.57 10.12
C THR A 437 -7.94 16.97 10.61
N GLN A 438 -8.54 17.67 11.56
CA GLN A 438 -9.86 17.35 12.10
C GLN A 438 -10.96 18.12 11.36
N CYS A 439 -12.20 17.64 11.48
CA CYS A 439 -13.37 18.31 10.92
C CYS A 439 -13.64 19.63 11.66
N GLN A 440 -13.68 20.74 10.93
CA GLN A 440 -13.91 22.09 11.50
C GLN A 440 -15.39 22.52 11.50
N GLN A 441 -16.33 21.62 11.15
CA GLN A 441 -17.78 21.88 11.08
C GLN A 441 -18.12 23.17 10.28
N GLN A 442 -19.24 23.85 10.60
CA GLN A 442 -19.80 24.98 9.81
C GLN A 442 -18.86 26.20 9.69
N SER A 443 -17.80 26.31 10.49
CA SER A 443 -16.87 27.45 10.50
C SER A 443 -15.73 27.37 9.47
N ALA A 444 -15.60 26.26 8.74
CA ALA A 444 -14.49 26.06 7.83
C ALA A 444 -14.58 26.96 6.59
N THR A 445 -13.76 28.01 6.51
CA THR A 445 -13.38 28.61 5.22
C THR A 445 -12.43 27.65 4.51
N TRP A 446 -12.97 26.66 3.82
CA TRP A 446 -12.15 25.75 3.02
C TRP A 446 -11.42 26.54 1.94
N ARG A 447 -10.08 26.47 1.97
CA ARG A 447 -9.21 26.91 0.88
C ARG A 447 -9.15 25.74 -0.10
N ILE A 448 -9.07 26.01 -1.41
CA ILE A 448 -8.92 24.98 -2.45
C ILE A 448 -7.50 24.39 -2.33
N THR A 449 -7.26 23.68 -1.24
CA THR A 449 -6.00 23.04 -0.86
C THR A 449 -6.33 21.67 -0.31
N THR A 450 -5.55 20.69 -0.74
CA THR A 450 -5.50 19.38 -0.13
C THR A 450 -4.31 19.33 0.80
N LYS A 451 -4.52 19.00 2.08
CA LYS A 451 -3.50 19.19 3.13
C LYS A 451 -2.53 18.02 3.31
N CYS A 452 -3.00 16.82 2.97
CA CYS A 452 -2.25 15.60 3.15
C CYS A 452 -2.79 14.49 2.24
N LEU A 453 -1.98 13.45 2.08
CA LEU A 453 -2.34 12.20 1.43
C LEU A 453 -1.98 11.03 2.34
N GLY A 454 -2.98 10.23 2.73
CA GLY A 454 -2.73 8.87 3.23
C GLY A 454 -2.49 7.92 2.07
N THR A 455 -1.35 7.25 2.03
CA THR A 455 -1.01 6.24 1.02
C THR A 455 -0.06 5.21 1.61
N ALA A 456 0.36 4.22 0.82
CA ALA A 456 1.41 3.30 1.21
C ALA A 456 2.58 3.39 0.24
N VAL A 457 3.80 3.17 0.74
CA VAL A 457 5.04 3.23 -0.05
C VAL A 457 5.84 1.95 0.08
N THR A 458 6.50 1.59 -1.01
CA THR A 458 7.45 0.48 -1.08
C THR A 458 8.82 1.00 -1.50
N ARG A 459 9.85 0.18 -1.29
CA ARG A 459 11.17 0.45 -1.85
C ARG A 459 11.18 0.09 -3.33
N TYR A 460 11.71 0.99 -4.15
CA TYR A 460 11.92 0.72 -5.57
C TYR A 460 12.83 -0.51 -5.78
N ARG A 461 12.38 -1.45 -6.61
CA ARG A 461 13.16 -2.63 -7.04
C ARG A 461 13.39 -2.53 -8.55
N ASP A 462 14.66 -2.59 -8.96
CA ASP A 462 15.03 -2.68 -10.37
C ASP A 462 14.77 -4.13 -10.83
N GLU A 463 14.10 -4.34 -11.97
CA GLU A 463 13.84 -5.69 -12.52
C GLU A 463 15.13 -6.50 -12.75
N LEU A 464 16.26 -5.81 -12.90
CA LEU A 464 17.60 -6.38 -13.06
C LEU A 464 18.30 -6.69 -11.71
N ASP A 465 17.81 -6.15 -10.59
CA ASP A 465 18.32 -6.47 -9.25
C ASP A 465 17.76 -7.84 -8.82
N GLN A 466 18.27 -8.93 -9.41
CA GLN A 466 17.94 -10.32 -9.08
C GLN A 466 18.42 -10.76 -7.68
N VAL A 467 18.97 -9.84 -6.89
CA VAL A 467 19.43 -10.09 -5.53
C VAL A 467 18.26 -9.82 -4.58
N PRO A 468 17.68 -10.85 -3.93
CA PRO A 468 16.67 -10.63 -2.90
C PRO A 468 17.32 -9.78 -1.81
N CYS A 469 16.77 -8.59 -1.55
CA CYS A 469 17.16 -7.82 -0.38
C CYS A 469 16.72 -8.61 0.85
N SER A 470 17.65 -9.34 1.45
CA SER A 470 17.51 -10.03 2.72
C SER A 470 17.40 -8.99 3.84
N GLY A 471 16.21 -8.45 4.02
CA GLY A 471 15.89 -7.48 5.05
C GLY A 471 14.55 -6.80 4.78
N THR A 472 13.69 -6.76 5.78
CA THR A 472 12.39 -6.09 5.73
C THR A 472 12.65 -4.58 5.72
N TRP A 473 12.67 -3.96 4.54
CA TRP A 473 12.94 -2.53 4.38
C TRP A 473 12.03 -1.67 5.29
N VAL A 474 12.61 -0.63 5.91
CA VAL A 474 11.93 0.32 6.80
C VAL A 474 12.32 1.75 6.44
N LEU A 475 11.41 2.67 6.76
CA LEU A 475 11.70 4.10 6.75
C LEU A 475 12.52 4.44 8.01
N GLN A 476 13.63 5.16 7.82
CA GLN A 476 14.49 5.61 8.91
C GLN A 476 14.15 7.04 9.28
N ASN A 477 13.97 7.31 10.57
CA ASN A 477 13.66 8.65 11.05
C ASN A 477 14.68 9.70 10.56
N GLY A 478 14.20 10.82 10.06
CA GLY A 478 15.02 11.93 9.57
C GLY A 478 15.71 11.68 8.23
N LYS A 479 15.69 10.46 7.69
CA LYS A 479 16.32 10.12 6.42
C LYS A 479 15.55 10.72 5.24
N SER A 480 16.32 11.11 4.22
CA SER A 480 15.77 11.62 2.97
C SER A 480 15.63 10.49 1.95
N TYR A 481 14.44 10.42 1.37
CA TYR A 481 14.04 9.50 0.34
C TYR A 481 13.67 10.27 -0.94
N HIS A 482 13.55 9.53 -2.03
CA HIS A 482 13.31 10.07 -3.35
C HIS A 482 12.24 9.25 -4.05
N MET A 483 11.17 9.91 -4.48
CA MET A 483 10.11 9.23 -5.23
C MET A 483 10.06 9.78 -6.65
N TRP A 484 9.86 8.88 -7.61
CA TRP A 484 9.81 9.22 -9.01
C TRP A 484 8.61 10.12 -9.34
N ASN A 485 8.83 11.04 -10.26
CA ASN A 485 7.78 11.69 -11.03
C ASN A 485 8.21 11.83 -12.49
N SER A 486 7.30 12.23 -13.37
CA SER A 486 7.54 12.34 -14.82
C SER A 486 8.71 13.26 -15.26
N GLU A 487 9.27 14.11 -14.39
CA GLU A 487 10.41 15.00 -14.72
C GLU A 487 11.69 14.73 -13.89
N GLY A 488 11.64 13.84 -12.90
CA GLY A 488 12.74 13.61 -11.98
C GLY A 488 12.30 13.01 -10.65
N TYR A 489 13.01 13.34 -9.57
CA TYR A 489 12.72 12.81 -8.24
C TYR A 489 12.33 13.92 -7.27
N VAL A 490 11.22 13.72 -6.57
CA VAL A 490 10.80 14.54 -5.43
C VAL A 490 11.50 14.03 -4.19
N ARG A 491 12.09 14.94 -3.41
CA ARG A 491 12.71 14.57 -2.13
C ARG A 491 11.67 14.54 -1.02
N LEU A 492 11.69 13.47 -0.24
CA LEU A 492 10.84 13.21 0.91
C LEU A 492 11.71 13.06 2.14
N ARG A 493 11.27 13.56 3.30
CA ARG A 493 11.95 13.32 4.58
C ARG A 493 11.03 12.53 5.49
N ALA A 494 11.50 11.38 5.97
CA ALA A 494 10.73 10.54 6.87
C ALA A 494 10.77 11.05 8.31
N ASP A 495 9.63 10.96 8.99
CA ASP A 495 9.47 11.15 10.43
C ASP A 495 8.67 9.96 10.96
N THR A 496 9.37 9.07 11.66
CA THR A 496 8.81 7.84 12.24
C THR A 496 8.67 7.95 13.76
N THR A 497 8.85 9.16 14.32
CA THR A 497 8.70 9.39 15.78
C THR A 497 7.26 9.61 16.21
N ARG A 498 6.37 9.76 15.22
CA ARG A 498 4.94 9.99 15.41
C ARG A 498 4.19 8.65 15.42
N PRO A 499 2.97 8.62 15.99
CA PRO A 499 2.11 7.43 15.91
C PRO A 499 1.85 7.00 14.47
N GLU A 500 1.69 7.97 13.57
CA GLU A 500 1.58 7.75 12.12
C GLU A 500 2.90 8.08 11.44
N THR A 501 3.45 7.17 10.63
CA THR A 501 4.67 7.46 9.85
C THR A 501 4.40 8.58 8.85
N CYS A 502 5.17 9.65 8.92
CA CYS A 502 5.00 10.84 8.08
C CYS A 502 6.12 10.99 7.05
N LEU A 503 5.77 11.40 5.83
CA LEU A 503 6.73 11.80 4.80
C LEU A 503 6.53 13.27 4.44
N PHE A 504 7.56 14.08 4.64
CA PHE A 504 7.53 15.51 4.33
C PHE A 504 8.13 15.78 2.95
N VAL A 505 7.32 16.35 2.07
CA VAL A 505 7.68 16.69 0.69
C VAL A 505 8.49 17.98 0.69
N SER A 506 9.66 17.92 0.06
CA SER A 506 10.50 19.10 -0.17
C SER A 506 10.16 19.76 -1.51
N LYS A 507 10.27 21.10 -1.55
CA LYS A 507 10.14 21.90 -2.79
C LYS A 507 11.24 21.62 -3.82
N SER A 508 12.36 21.01 -3.41
CA SER A 508 13.46 20.70 -4.33
C SER A 508 13.17 19.44 -5.16
N VAL A 509 13.12 19.60 -6.48
CA VAL A 509 13.06 18.48 -7.44
C VAL A 509 14.44 18.26 -8.04
N ILE A 510 14.89 17.00 -8.09
CA ILE A 510 16.13 16.63 -8.77
C ILE A 510 15.78 16.29 -10.23
N PRO A 511 16.27 17.04 -11.24
CA PRO A 511 15.95 16.77 -12.64
C PRO A 511 16.42 15.39 -13.10
N ARG A 512 15.65 14.73 -13.96
CA ARG A 512 15.92 13.36 -14.47
C ARG A 512 17.34 13.17 -15.00
N PHE A 513 17.88 14.12 -15.76
CA PHE A 513 19.23 14.01 -16.33
C PHE A 513 20.34 14.04 -15.26
N MET A 514 20.13 14.79 -14.16
CA MET A 514 21.03 14.77 -13.02
C MET A 514 20.86 13.48 -12.21
N ALA A 515 19.62 13.00 -12.10
CA ALA A 515 19.27 11.81 -11.36
C ALA A 515 19.84 10.52 -11.99
N LEU A 516 19.87 10.42 -13.32
CA LEU A 516 20.52 9.31 -14.04
C LEU A 516 21.99 9.15 -13.59
N ARG A 517 22.72 10.25 -13.45
CA ARG A 517 24.11 10.23 -12.97
C ARG A 517 24.22 10.00 -11.46
N HIS A 518 23.20 10.41 -10.70
CA HIS A 518 23.20 10.40 -9.23
C HIS A 518 22.81 9.04 -8.62
N PHE A 519 21.88 8.31 -9.26
CA PHE A 519 21.31 7.05 -8.75
C PHE A 519 21.82 5.79 -9.47
N TYR A 520 22.18 5.86 -10.77
CA TYR A 520 22.71 4.69 -11.48
C TYR A 520 24.18 4.40 -11.16
N GLY A 521 24.93 5.36 -10.63
CA GLY A 521 26.36 5.20 -10.35
C GLY A 521 26.73 4.56 -9.01
N LYS A 522 25.80 4.45 -8.04
CA LYS A 522 26.11 3.94 -6.68
C LYS A 522 24.91 3.19 -6.07
N ARG A 523 25.09 1.89 -5.78
CA ARG A 523 24.11 0.97 -5.16
C ARG A 523 23.45 1.54 -3.89
N TYR A 524 24.23 2.21 -3.04
CA TYR A 524 23.77 2.85 -1.78
C TYR A 524 22.62 3.86 -1.96
N ARG A 525 22.51 4.50 -3.13
CA ARG A 525 21.48 5.52 -3.35
C ARG A 525 20.16 4.97 -3.88
N ARG A 526 20.13 3.70 -4.32
CA ARG A 526 18.90 3.00 -4.71
C ARG A 526 18.03 2.64 -3.51
N GLU A 527 18.63 2.45 -2.32
CA GLU A 527 17.90 2.17 -1.08
C GLU A 527 17.06 3.34 -0.56
N CYS A 528 17.31 4.54 -1.08
CA CYS A 528 16.56 5.75 -0.77
C CYS A 528 15.46 6.04 -1.82
N LEU A 529 15.29 5.17 -2.82
CA LEU A 529 14.24 5.30 -3.82
C LEU A 529 12.95 4.64 -3.34
N LEU A 530 11.88 5.43 -3.32
CA LEU A 530 10.52 4.98 -2.98
C LEU A 530 9.68 4.89 -4.24
N GLN A 531 8.68 4.03 -4.15
CA GLN A 531 7.58 3.93 -5.08
C GLN A 531 6.26 3.90 -4.31
N GLU A 532 5.20 4.43 -4.92
CA GLU A 532 3.86 4.32 -4.36
C GLU A 532 3.37 2.87 -4.51
N HIS A 533 2.73 2.35 -3.47
CA HIS A 533 2.16 1.02 -3.46
C HIS A 533 0.92 0.98 -4.35
N HIS A 534 0.97 0.16 -5.41
CA HIS A 534 -0.15 0.03 -6.35
C HIS A 534 -0.78 -1.36 -6.36
N HIS A 535 -0.08 -2.40 -5.90
CA HIS A 535 -0.55 -3.79 -5.97
C HIS A 535 -0.69 -4.41 -4.58
N PRO A 536 -1.81 -5.05 -4.23
CA PRO A 536 -2.09 -5.53 -2.87
C PRO A 536 -1.09 -6.58 -2.31
N ASP A 537 -0.32 -7.24 -3.17
CA ASP A 537 0.59 -8.33 -2.79
C ASP A 537 1.98 -7.86 -2.29
N ASP A 538 2.28 -6.57 -2.42
CA ASP A 538 3.58 -6.02 -2.04
C ASP A 538 3.60 -5.58 -0.57
N ALA A 539 4.65 -5.97 0.16
CA ALA A 539 4.87 -5.45 1.50
C ALA A 539 5.14 -3.94 1.45
N ALA A 540 4.21 -3.13 1.99
CA ALA A 540 4.26 -1.67 1.98
C ALA A 540 4.14 -1.06 3.37
N ILE A 541 4.57 0.20 3.48
CA ILE A 541 4.50 0.98 4.71
C ILE A 541 3.44 2.06 4.49
N GLU A 542 2.39 2.06 5.31
CA GLU A 542 1.42 3.15 5.31
C GLU A 542 2.06 4.44 5.83
N VAL A 543 1.80 5.55 5.13
CA VAL A 543 2.39 6.85 5.40
C VAL A 543 1.40 7.98 5.18
N LEU A 544 1.51 9.00 6.03
CA LEU A 544 0.87 10.29 5.80
C LEU A 544 1.87 11.24 5.11
N ILE A 545 1.60 11.56 3.84
CA ILE A 545 2.41 12.50 3.07
C ILE A 545 1.92 13.92 3.31
N LEU A 546 2.86 14.77 3.71
CA LEU A 546 2.66 16.14 4.16
C LEU A 546 3.62 17.07 3.44
N THR A 547 3.31 18.36 3.42
CA THR A 547 4.23 19.39 2.92
C THR A 547 5.11 19.86 4.06
N SER A 548 6.43 20.00 3.85
CA SER A 548 7.29 20.57 4.89
C SER A 548 6.86 22.01 5.16
N GLU A 549 6.73 22.38 6.44
CA GLU A 549 6.52 23.76 6.87
C GLU A 549 7.68 24.68 6.41
#